data_AF-A0A2V7XZ68-F1
#
_entry.id   AF-A0A2V7XZ68-F1
#
_cell.length_a   1.000
_cell.length_b   1.000
_cell.length_c   1.000
_cell.angle_alpha   90.00
_cell.angle_beta   90.00
_cell.angle_gamma   90.00
#
_symmetry.space_group_name_H-M   'P 1'
#
loop_
_entity.id
_entity.type
_entity.pdbx_description
1 polymer ?
#
loop_
_entity_poly.entity_id
_entity_poly.type
_entity_poly.pdbx_seq_one_letter_code
_entity_poly.pdbx_strand_id
1 'polypeptide(L)'
;MYTDPSTANQASTFTINRRLVSCGVGAENLAGIGRFEMLMYSTQIKRYVIDSDRKEITAQGEMRSITRGGGAVLEDVRHRFIAHALDLDGDEGQPRRDRFDVHFKTAFWQPGNPMCTPSERYPGLCRFGGRLIAGDVHVSVEGDDEDGPEDNHD
;
A
#
# COMPACT_ATOMS: atom_id res chain seq x y z
N MET A 1 15.96 1.55 -16.65
CA MET A 1 15.06 0.49 -16.16
C MET A 1 15.96 -0.65 -15.69
N TYR A 2 16.09 -0.87 -14.38
CA TYR A 2 16.87 -1.98 -13.84
C TYR A 2 15.88 -3.10 -13.49
N THR A 3 15.82 -4.13 -14.33
CA THR A 3 14.97 -5.32 -14.15
C THR A 3 15.90 -6.50 -14.00
N ASP A 4 16.12 -6.95 -12.76
CA ASP A 4 16.66 -8.30 -12.55
C ASP A 4 15.49 -9.31 -12.49
N PRO A 5 15.74 -10.60 -12.78
CA PRO A 5 14.77 -11.70 -12.65
C PRO A 5 13.87 -11.68 -11.40
N SER A 6 14.29 -11.06 -10.29
CA SER A 6 13.49 -10.88 -9.07
C SER A 6 12.20 -10.07 -9.27
N THR A 7 12.16 -9.15 -10.25
CA THR A 7 10.97 -8.31 -10.52
C THR A 7 9.93 -9.06 -11.38
N ALA A 8 10.35 -10.07 -12.15
CA ALA A 8 9.45 -10.84 -13.03
C ALA A 8 8.55 -11.82 -12.28
N ASN A 9 8.92 -12.19 -11.04
CA ASN A 9 8.19 -13.17 -10.24
C ASN A 9 7.44 -12.55 -9.06
N GLN A 10 7.24 -11.22 -9.07
CA GLN A 10 6.60 -10.50 -7.99
C GLN A 10 5.28 -9.89 -8.46
N ALA A 11 4.18 -10.25 -7.78
CA ALA A 11 2.87 -9.62 -8.00
C ALA A 11 2.43 -8.97 -6.69
N SER A 12 2.06 -7.68 -6.75
CA SER A 12 1.56 -6.94 -5.59
C SER A 12 0.17 -6.38 -5.87
N THR A 13 -0.69 -6.41 -4.87
CA THR A 13 -2.02 -5.80 -4.90
C THR A 13 -2.13 -4.76 -3.78
N PHE A 14 -2.95 -3.74 -3.98
CA PHE A 14 -3.22 -2.73 -2.97
C PHE A 14 -4.64 -2.19 -3.09
N THR A 15 -5.18 -1.70 -1.98
CA THR A 15 -6.46 -0.99 -1.90
C THR A 15 -6.35 0.02 -0.78
N ILE A 16 -6.84 1.23 -1.03
CA ILE A 16 -6.98 2.27 -0.02
C ILE A 16 -8.29 3.01 -0.23
N ASN A 17 -9.15 2.97 0.77
CA ASN A 17 -10.35 3.80 0.86
C ASN A 17 -10.73 3.95 2.34
N ARG A 18 -11.78 4.72 2.63
CA ARG A 18 -12.25 4.99 4.00
C ARG A 18 -12.63 3.73 4.80
N ARG A 19 -12.91 2.60 4.14
CA ARG A 19 -13.38 1.34 4.75
C ARG A 19 -12.30 0.27 4.83
N LEU A 20 -11.37 0.24 3.88
CA LEU A 20 -10.37 -0.80 3.75
C LEU A 20 -9.03 -0.23 3.29
N VAL A 21 -7.97 -0.63 4.00
CA VAL A 21 -6.60 -0.59 3.50
C VAL A 21 -6.10 -2.02 3.42
N SER A 22 -5.71 -2.48 2.24
CA SER A 22 -5.10 -3.80 2.08
C SER A 22 -3.95 -3.75 1.10
N CYS A 23 -2.99 -4.63 1.29
CA CYS A 23 -1.99 -4.92 0.28
C CYS A 23 -1.46 -6.34 0.45
N GLY A 24 -0.88 -6.87 -0.61
CA GLY A 24 -0.22 -8.16 -0.54
C GLY A 24 0.81 -8.30 -1.63
N VAL A 25 1.74 -9.22 -1.42
CA VAL A 25 2.73 -9.63 -2.42
C VAL A 25 2.88 -11.13 -2.42
N GLY A 26 3.07 -11.69 -3.61
CA GLY A 26 3.70 -12.99 -3.81
C GLY A 26 5.00 -12.81 -4.57
N ALA A 27 6.06 -13.51 -4.16
CA ALA A 27 7.35 -13.50 -4.82
C ALA A 27 7.96 -14.91 -4.84
N GLU A 28 8.51 -15.36 -5.97
CA GLU A 28 9.33 -16.57 -6.02
C GLU A 28 10.79 -16.25 -5.68
N ASN A 29 11.38 -17.05 -4.79
CA ASN A 29 12.79 -16.97 -4.38
C ASN A 29 13.25 -15.61 -3.84
N LEU A 30 12.38 -14.87 -3.15
CA LEU A 30 12.77 -13.61 -2.51
C LEU A 30 13.84 -13.90 -1.44
N ALA A 31 15.03 -13.33 -1.60
CA ALA A 31 16.18 -13.51 -0.72
C ALA A 31 16.59 -14.98 -0.45
N GLY A 32 16.32 -15.90 -1.40
CA GLY A 32 16.70 -17.31 -1.28
C GLY A 32 15.81 -18.16 -0.37
N ILE A 33 14.66 -17.63 0.08
CA ILE A 33 13.75 -18.27 1.05
C ILE A 33 12.67 -19.13 0.35
N GLY A 34 12.76 -19.32 -0.96
CA GLY A 34 11.71 -19.95 -1.76
C GLY A 34 10.52 -19.02 -1.97
N ARG A 35 9.32 -19.59 -2.16
CA ARG A 35 8.07 -18.83 -2.30
C ARG A 35 7.81 -18.01 -1.05
N PHE A 36 7.67 -16.70 -1.25
CA PHE A 36 7.37 -15.72 -0.23
C PHE A 36 6.02 -15.09 -0.50
N GLU A 37 5.22 -14.92 0.55
CA GLU A 37 3.93 -14.25 0.45
C GLU A 37 3.70 -13.36 1.67
N MET A 38 3.12 -12.20 1.45
CA MET A 38 2.62 -11.36 2.52
C MET A 38 1.22 -10.87 2.18
N LEU A 39 0.29 -11.01 3.12
CA LEU A 39 -1.05 -10.46 3.05
C LEU A 39 -1.27 -9.51 4.22
N MET A 40 -1.75 -8.31 3.94
CA MET A 40 -2.02 -7.28 4.92
C MET A 40 -3.38 -6.66 4.67
N TYR A 41 -4.20 -6.53 5.71
CA TYR A 41 -5.50 -5.87 5.62
C TYR A 41 -5.86 -5.17 6.93
N SER A 42 -6.45 -3.99 6.82
CA SER A 42 -6.92 -3.22 7.97
C SER A 42 -8.03 -3.98 8.67
N THR A 43 -7.88 -4.20 9.97
CA THR A 43 -8.97 -4.65 10.85
C THR A 43 -9.76 -3.47 11.39
N GLN A 44 -9.15 -2.27 11.39
CA GLN A 44 -9.80 -1.03 11.79
C GLN A 44 -9.10 0.16 11.13
N ILE A 45 -9.86 1.12 10.61
CA ILE A 45 -9.35 2.44 10.22
C ILE A 45 -9.76 3.44 11.31
N LYS A 46 -8.77 4.11 11.91
CA LYS A 46 -8.97 5.11 12.97
C LYS A 46 -8.91 6.53 12.41
N ARG A 47 -8.13 6.74 11.36
CA ARG A 47 -7.99 8.04 10.69
C ARG A 47 -7.82 7.83 9.20
N TYR A 48 -8.50 8.66 8.42
CA TYR A 48 -8.37 8.74 6.97
C TYR A 48 -8.38 10.21 6.58
N VAL A 49 -7.30 10.69 5.98
CA VAL A 49 -7.13 12.10 5.58
C VAL A 49 -6.81 12.13 4.10
N ILE A 50 -7.48 13.03 3.40
CA ILE A 50 -7.20 13.39 2.02
C ILE A 50 -6.61 14.80 2.06
N ASP A 51 -5.43 14.98 1.48
CA ASP A 51 -4.77 16.26 1.29
C ASP A 51 -4.67 16.51 -0.22
N SER A 52 -5.59 17.30 -0.74
CA SER A 52 -5.68 17.61 -2.18
C SER A 52 -4.51 18.46 -2.66
N ASP A 53 -4.00 19.36 -1.82
CA ASP A 53 -2.89 20.24 -2.17
C ASP A 53 -1.59 19.44 -2.37
N ARG A 54 -1.42 18.39 -1.54
CA ARG A 54 -0.26 17.49 -1.60
C ARG A 54 -0.53 16.23 -2.41
N LYS A 55 -1.73 16.07 -2.96
CA LYS A 55 -2.19 14.89 -3.71
C LYS A 55 -1.94 13.59 -2.95
N GLU A 56 -2.29 13.58 -1.66
CA GLU A 56 -1.94 12.52 -0.74
C GLU A 56 -3.16 12.01 0.03
N ILE A 57 -3.25 10.69 0.16
CA ILE A 57 -4.14 10.02 1.10
C ILE A 57 -3.30 9.41 2.21
N THR A 58 -3.63 9.73 3.46
CA THR A 58 -3.08 9.07 4.65
C THR A 58 -4.16 8.30 5.38
N ALA A 59 -3.95 7.00 5.61
CA ALA A 59 -4.81 6.18 6.46
C ALA A 59 -4.02 5.60 7.64
N GLN A 60 -4.63 5.54 8.83
CA GLN A 60 -4.02 4.97 10.02
C GLN A 60 -5.02 4.10 10.77
N GLY A 61 -4.53 3.06 11.43
CA GLY A 61 -5.39 2.19 12.22
C GLY A 61 -4.69 0.91 12.67
N GLU A 62 -5.45 -0.17 12.68
CA GLU A 62 -4.94 -1.52 12.97
C GLU A 62 -5.08 -2.41 11.76
N MET A 63 -4.09 -3.28 11.58
CA MET A 63 -3.94 -4.16 10.44
C MET A 63 -3.51 -5.53 10.93
N ARG A 64 -4.02 -6.58 10.29
CA ARG A 64 -3.48 -7.93 10.41
C ARG A 64 -2.55 -8.19 9.24
N SER A 65 -1.38 -8.73 9.53
CA SER A 65 -0.37 -9.10 8.56
C SER A 65 0.00 -10.56 8.72
N ILE A 66 0.01 -11.28 7.61
CA ILE A 66 0.36 -12.70 7.53
C ILE A 66 1.53 -12.82 6.56
N THR A 67 2.67 -13.26 7.06
CA THR A 67 3.89 -13.49 6.27
C THR A 67 4.14 -14.98 6.17
N ARG A 68 4.36 -15.48 4.95
CA ARG A 68 4.72 -16.86 4.66
C ARG A 68 6.02 -16.92 3.87
N GLY A 69 6.81 -17.95 4.13
CA GLY A 69 8.05 -18.26 3.41
C GLY A 69 8.27 -19.76 3.36
N GLY A 70 8.61 -20.30 2.20
CA GLY A 70 8.82 -21.75 2.02
C GLY A 70 7.57 -22.59 2.36
N GLY A 71 6.37 -22.02 2.22
CA GLY A 71 5.10 -22.67 2.56
C GLY A 71 4.71 -22.64 4.05
N ALA A 72 5.58 -22.14 4.93
CA ALA A 72 5.31 -21.99 6.36
C ALA A 72 4.84 -20.57 6.71
N VAL A 73 4.03 -20.43 7.76
CA VAL A 73 3.70 -19.12 8.35
C VAL A 73 4.88 -18.67 9.20
N LEU A 74 5.50 -17.56 8.80
CA LEU A 74 6.61 -16.93 9.53
C LEU A 74 6.07 -15.95 10.60
N GLU A 75 5.01 -15.22 10.28
CA GLU A 75 4.33 -14.32 11.21
C GLU A 75 2.84 -14.20 10.87
N ASP A 76 1.98 -14.13 11.87
CA ASP A 76 0.56 -13.76 11.76
C ASP A 76 0.20 -12.89 12.97
N VAL A 77 0.07 -11.58 12.75
CA VAL A 77 0.02 -10.61 13.86
C VAL A 77 -0.85 -9.40 13.52
N ARG A 78 -1.43 -8.80 14.56
CA ARG A 78 -2.09 -7.49 14.48
C ARG A 78 -1.16 -6.39 14.95
N HIS A 79 -1.11 -5.29 14.22
CA HIS A 79 -0.26 -4.15 14.55
C HIS A 79 -0.86 -2.84 14.05
N ARG A 80 -0.28 -1.73 14.51
CA ARG A 80 -0.60 -0.41 13.98
C ARG A 80 0.02 -0.22 12.61
N PHE A 81 -0.64 0.55 11.75
CA PHE A 81 -0.11 0.92 10.44
C PHE A 81 -0.34 2.41 10.13
N ILE A 82 0.47 2.92 9.21
CA ILE A 82 0.25 4.18 8.50
C ILE A 82 0.37 3.89 7.01
N ALA A 83 -0.71 4.03 6.26
CA ALA A 83 -0.70 3.90 4.82
C ALA A 83 -0.68 5.28 4.16
N HIS A 84 0.07 5.37 3.08
CA HIS A 84 0.25 6.55 2.24
C HIS A 84 -0.02 6.18 0.80
N ALA A 85 -0.86 6.96 0.14
CA ALA A 85 -1.03 6.91 -1.30
C ALA A 85 -0.79 8.30 -1.88
N LEU A 86 0.03 8.38 -2.92
CA LEU A 86 0.36 9.61 -3.62
C LEU A 86 -0.17 9.50 -5.05
N ASP A 87 -0.99 10.47 -5.42
CA ASP A 87 -1.37 10.73 -6.80
C ASP A 87 -0.25 11.58 -7.41
N LEU A 88 0.59 10.91 -8.19
CA LEU A 88 1.74 11.49 -8.86
C LEU A 88 1.39 11.49 -10.35
N ASP A 89 0.38 12.31 -10.67
CA ASP A 89 -0.06 12.63 -12.03
C ASP A 89 1.06 12.43 -13.05
N GLY A 90 0.80 11.57 -14.02
CA GLY A 90 1.54 11.65 -15.27
C GLY A 90 1.00 12.86 -16.03
N ASP A 91 1.88 13.67 -16.62
CA ASP A 91 1.46 14.57 -17.71
C ASP A 91 0.69 13.75 -18.77
N GLU A 92 -0.24 14.38 -19.49
CA GLU A 92 -0.89 13.72 -20.64
C GLU A 92 0.16 13.07 -21.55
N GLY A 93 0.08 11.74 -21.72
CA GLY A 93 1.02 10.96 -22.52
C GLY A 93 2.21 10.35 -21.76
N GLN A 94 2.38 10.60 -20.46
CA GLN A 94 3.36 9.91 -19.61
C GLN A 94 2.73 8.81 -18.75
N PRO A 95 3.43 7.68 -18.50
CA PRO A 95 2.95 6.66 -17.58
C PRO A 95 2.82 7.25 -16.16
N ARG A 96 1.64 7.05 -15.54
CA ARG A 96 1.37 7.42 -14.15
C ARG A 96 2.47 6.91 -13.20
N ARG A 97 2.77 7.70 -12.17
CA ARG A 97 3.85 7.43 -11.21
C ARG A 97 3.35 7.26 -9.79
N ASP A 98 2.04 7.10 -9.63
CA ASP A 98 1.36 6.95 -8.36
C ASP A 98 2.05 5.92 -7.49
N ARG A 99 1.93 6.13 -6.19
CA ARG A 99 2.69 5.38 -5.20
C ARG A 99 1.81 5.01 -4.03
N PHE A 100 1.98 3.78 -3.54
CA PHE A 100 1.34 3.31 -2.32
C PHE A 100 2.38 2.70 -1.39
N ASP A 101 2.39 3.12 -0.12
CA ASP A 101 3.25 2.59 0.92
C ASP A 101 2.46 2.33 2.20
N VAL A 102 2.74 1.22 2.88
CA VAL A 102 2.35 0.96 4.26
C VAL A 102 3.58 0.96 5.14
N HIS A 103 3.49 1.69 6.25
CA HIS A 103 4.53 1.79 7.25
C HIS A 103 4.06 1.14 8.54
N PHE A 104 4.87 0.22 9.05
CA PHE A 104 4.52 -0.58 10.22
C PHE A 104 5.75 -1.19 10.88
N LYS A 105 5.55 -1.76 12.08
CA LYS A 105 6.56 -2.52 12.79
C LYS A 105 5.90 -3.71 13.48
N THR A 106 6.52 -4.87 13.38
CA THR A 106 6.17 -6.10 14.12
C THR A 106 7.44 -6.73 14.71
N ALA A 107 7.33 -7.92 15.28
CA ALA A 107 8.50 -8.65 15.77
C ALA A 107 9.39 -9.12 14.61
N PHE A 108 8.77 -9.61 13.52
CA PHE A 108 9.47 -9.97 12.30
C PHE A 108 9.87 -8.73 11.49
N TRP A 109 8.93 -7.83 11.20
CA TRP A 109 9.13 -6.63 10.39
C TRP A 109 9.62 -5.47 11.24
N GLN A 110 10.94 -5.40 11.43
CA GLN A 110 11.58 -4.27 12.09
C GLN A 110 12.93 -3.94 11.43
N PRO A 111 13.38 -2.66 11.50
CA PRO A 111 14.71 -2.28 11.04
C PRO A 111 15.79 -3.17 11.66
N GLY A 112 16.69 -3.67 10.81
CA GLY A 112 17.68 -4.69 11.19
C GLY A 112 17.35 -6.10 10.68
N ASN A 113 16.07 -6.39 10.38
CA ASN A 113 15.72 -7.56 9.58
C ASN A 113 16.04 -7.29 8.09
N PRO A 114 16.81 -8.15 7.39
CA PRO A 114 17.12 -7.97 5.96
C PRO A 114 15.91 -7.86 5.04
N MET A 115 14.76 -8.41 5.43
CA MET A 115 13.51 -8.31 4.66
C MET A 115 12.83 -6.95 4.83
N CYS A 116 13.11 -6.24 5.92
CA CYS A 116 12.54 -4.93 6.17
C CYS A 116 13.25 -3.88 5.32
N THR A 117 12.52 -3.29 4.36
CA THR A 117 12.95 -2.01 3.78
C THR A 117 12.66 -0.91 4.81
N PRO A 118 13.67 -0.18 5.33
CA PRO A 118 13.42 0.87 6.32
C PRO A 118 12.55 1.99 5.74
N SER A 119 11.67 2.55 6.55
CA SER A 119 10.89 3.73 6.18
C SER A 119 11.72 5.00 6.35
N GLU A 120 11.88 5.74 5.25
CA GLU A 120 12.48 7.09 5.28
C GLU A 120 11.52 8.12 5.88
N ARG A 121 10.21 8.00 5.59
CA ARG A 121 9.16 8.93 6.07
C ARG A 121 8.86 8.78 7.55
N TYR A 122 8.96 7.55 8.09
CA TYR A 122 8.68 7.22 9.48
C TYR A 122 9.83 6.41 10.09
N PRO A 123 10.90 7.08 10.56
CA PRO A 123 12.06 6.41 11.12
C PRO A 123 11.71 5.40 12.21
N GLY A 124 12.32 4.21 12.14
CA GLY A 124 12.05 3.11 13.05
C GLY A 124 10.96 2.13 12.60
N LEU A 125 10.26 2.41 11.49
CA LEU A 125 9.30 1.51 10.85
C LEU A 125 9.88 0.85 9.60
N CYS A 126 9.28 -0.27 9.19
CA CYS A 126 9.45 -0.83 7.86
C CYS A 126 8.48 -0.13 6.89
N ARG A 127 8.85 -0.10 5.61
CA ARG A 127 8.03 0.32 4.48
C ARG A 127 7.75 -0.88 3.59
N PHE A 128 6.50 -1.06 3.24
CA PHE A 128 6.07 -2.01 2.23
C PHE A 128 5.26 -1.29 1.17
N GLY A 129 5.53 -1.56 -0.11
CA GLY A 129 4.90 -0.87 -1.23
C GLY A 129 5.92 -0.16 -2.10
N GLY A 130 5.43 0.69 -3.00
CA GLY A 130 6.23 1.37 -3.99
C GLY A 130 5.39 1.99 -5.09
N ARG A 131 6.05 2.25 -6.23
CA ARG A 131 5.39 2.79 -7.42
C ARG A 131 4.40 1.77 -7.97
N LEU A 132 3.24 2.24 -8.36
CA LEU A 132 2.19 1.46 -8.98
C LEU A 132 2.53 1.24 -10.46
N ILE A 133 2.50 -0.02 -10.88
CA ILE A 133 2.72 -0.42 -12.29
C ILE A 133 1.38 -0.60 -13.01
N ALA A 134 0.36 -1.05 -12.27
CA ALA A 134 -1.02 -1.15 -12.72
C ALA A 134 -1.95 -0.69 -11.59
N GLY A 135 -2.94 0.14 -11.93
CA GLY A 135 -3.79 0.85 -10.99
C GLY A 135 -3.36 2.30 -10.78
N ASP A 136 -4.23 3.06 -10.14
CA ASP A 136 -4.12 4.50 -9.96
C ASP A 136 -4.51 4.91 -8.54
N VAL A 137 -3.94 6.03 -8.08
CA VAL A 137 -4.40 6.75 -6.91
C VAL A 137 -5.04 8.02 -7.44
N HIS A 138 -6.32 8.20 -7.15
CA HIS A 138 -7.01 9.42 -7.51
C HIS A 138 -7.30 10.23 -6.25
N VAL A 139 -6.70 11.42 -6.17
CA VAL A 139 -6.99 12.39 -5.11
C VAL A 139 -7.78 13.54 -5.71
N SER A 140 -9.10 13.44 -5.67
CA SER A 140 -9.99 14.54 -6.04
C SER A 140 -10.12 15.54 -4.89
N VAL A 141 -10.25 16.81 -5.26
CA VAL A 141 -10.70 17.87 -4.35
C VAL A 141 -12.16 17.55 -4.01
N GLU A 142 -12.55 17.59 -2.73
CA GLU A 142 -13.96 17.39 -2.34
C GLU A 142 -14.86 18.32 -3.17
N GLY A 143 -15.75 17.75 -4.01
CA GLY A 143 -16.60 18.53 -4.91
C GLY A 143 -17.36 17.81 -6.03
N ASP A 144 -17.11 16.52 -6.31
CA ASP A 144 -17.85 15.77 -7.36
C ASP A 144 -18.84 14.73 -6.77
N ASP A 145 -19.44 15.03 -5.62
CA ASP A 145 -20.75 14.45 -5.32
C ASP A 145 -21.78 15.28 -6.11
N GLU A 146 -21.84 15.10 -7.43
CA GLU A 146 -22.99 15.53 -8.24
C GLU A 146 -24.20 14.63 -7.92
N ASP A 147 -24.72 14.73 -6.69
CA ASP A 147 -26.16 14.57 -6.45
C ASP A 147 -26.82 15.89 -6.86
N GLY A 148 -26.82 16.16 -8.18
CA GLY A 148 -27.69 17.19 -8.74
C GLY A 148 -29.14 16.81 -8.47
N PRO A 149 -30.02 17.74 -8.06
CA PRO A 149 -31.43 17.42 -7.86
C PRO A 149 -32.01 16.94 -9.19
N GLU A 150 -32.62 15.74 -9.20
CA GLU A 150 -33.46 15.30 -10.30
C GLU A 150 -34.54 16.39 -10.54
N ASP A 151 -34.38 17.13 -11.63
CA ASP A 151 -35.43 17.98 -12.17
C ASP A 151 -36.61 17.07 -12.53
N ASN A 152 -37.63 17.09 -11.68
CA ASN A 152 -38.92 16.47 -11.97
C ASN A 152 -39.58 17.22 -13.12
N HIS A 153 -39.43 16.68 -14.33
CA HIS A 153 -40.36 16.91 -15.43
C HIS A 153 -41.53 15.91 -15.33
N ASP A 154 -42.67 16.39 -14.84
CA ASP A 154 -44.00 16.32 -15.48
C ASP A 154 -45.12 16.83 -14.55
#